data_AF-A0A1J3J831-F1
#
_entry.id   AF-A0A1J3J831-F1
#
_cell.length_a   1.000
_cell.length_b   1.000
_cell.length_c   1.000
_cell.angle_alpha   90.00
_cell.angle_beta   90.00
_cell.angle_gamma   90.00
#
_symmetry.space_group_name_H-M   'P 1'
#
loop_
_entity.id
_entity.type
_entity.pdbx_description
1 polymer ?
#
loop_
_entity_poly.entity_id
_entity_poly.type
_entity_poly.pdbx_seq_one_letter_code
_entity_poly.pdbx_strand_id
1 'polypeptide(L)'
;VVELILERLPVWSLLRFMSVSKNWKSTIDSRRFQERQLILRRQSRGPDFLLYVVSDYKEDESIMVLGDSIVFKLKIPHPITMLCHGSCDGLVCIFNIDAPSMVVNPATRWHRIFPLSNAQQLHLSMYNRRVYTCPRPKLGFGKDKFNGTYKPVWLCNSSEFGLDNATTCE
;
A
#
# COMPACT_ATOMS: atom_id res chain seq x y z
N VAL A 1 -29.51 0.40 14.89
CA VAL A 1 -29.52 -1.01 14.43
C VAL A 1 -28.83 -1.19 13.10
N VAL A 2 -29.25 -0.50 12.03
CA VAL A 2 -28.67 -0.65 10.66
C VAL A 2 -27.15 -0.43 10.62
N GLU A 3 -26.64 0.63 11.23
CA GLU A 3 -25.19 0.92 11.26
C GLU A 3 -24.37 -0.24 11.87
N LEU A 4 -24.85 -0.86 12.94
CA LEU A 4 -24.19 -2.01 13.59
C LEU A 4 -24.18 -3.26 12.69
N ILE A 5 -25.18 -3.40 11.82
CA ILE A 5 -25.23 -4.48 10.83
C ILE A 5 -24.19 -4.18 9.74
N LEU A 6 -24.18 -2.95 9.21
CA LEU A 6 -23.25 -2.50 8.19
C LEU A 6 -21.79 -2.66 8.65
N GLU A 7 -21.45 -2.28 9.88
CA GLU A 7 -20.11 -2.40 10.46
C GLU A 7 -19.52 -3.83 10.44
N ARG A 8 -20.37 -4.85 10.35
CA ARG A 8 -19.97 -6.27 10.32
C ARG A 8 -19.80 -6.82 8.90
N LEU A 9 -20.22 -6.08 7.89
CA LEU A 9 -20.19 -6.54 6.51
C LEU A 9 -18.79 -6.42 5.89
N PRO A 10 -18.49 -7.25 4.88
CA PRO A 10 -17.32 -7.03 4.04
C PRO A 10 -17.33 -5.67 3.34
N VAL A 11 -16.15 -5.07 3.18
CA VAL A 11 -15.96 -3.76 2.51
C VAL A 11 -16.62 -3.74 1.13
N TRP A 12 -16.54 -4.83 0.36
CA TRP A 12 -17.19 -4.94 -0.95
C TRP A 12 -18.71 -4.82 -0.90
N SER A 13 -19.35 -5.46 0.09
CA SER A 13 -20.79 -5.33 0.30
C SER A 13 -21.16 -3.90 0.64
N LEU A 14 -20.34 -3.24 1.48
CA LEU A 14 -20.52 -1.83 1.83
C LEU A 14 -20.41 -0.91 0.61
N LEU A 15 -19.43 -1.13 -0.27
CA LEU A 15 -19.28 -0.36 -1.51
C LEU A 15 -20.52 -0.49 -2.42
N ARG A 16 -21.12 -1.68 -2.50
CA ARG A 16 -22.39 -1.87 -3.22
C ARG A 16 -23.55 -1.15 -2.53
N PHE A 17 -23.59 -1.15 -1.20
CA PHE A 17 -24.65 -0.50 -0.44
C PHE A 17 -24.60 1.03 -0.48
N MET A 18 -23.43 1.62 -0.74
CA MET A 18 -23.30 3.05 -1.00
C MET A 18 -24.13 3.53 -2.21
N SER A 19 -24.44 2.67 -3.20
CA SER A 19 -25.28 3.05 -4.34
C SER A 19 -26.79 2.98 -4.06
N VAL A 20 -27.19 2.34 -2.96
CA VAL A 20 -28.60 2.10 -2.63
C VAL A 20 -29.25 3.32 -1.97
N SER A 21 -28.50 4.07 -1.14
CA SER A 21 -29.04 5.19 -0.37
C SER A 21 -27.99 6.25 -0.08
N LYS A 22 -28.34 7.53 -0.26
CA LYS A 22 -27.50 8.67 0.14
C LYS A 22 -27.19 8.65 1.64
N ASN A 23 -28.13 8.22 2.47
CA ASN A 23 -27.94 8.11 3.92
C ASN A 23 -26.93 7.02 4.26
N TRP A 24 -27.01 5.88 3.58
CA TRP A 24 -26.04 4.79 3.77
C TRP A 24 -24.65 5.19 3.27
N LYS A 25 -24.56 5.83 2.10
CA LYS A 25 -23.31 6.40 1.61
C LYS A 25 -22.67 7.33 2.65
N SER A 26 -23.41 8.32 3.14
CA SER A 26 -22.93 9.26 4.16
C SER A 26 -22.48 8.56 5.45
N THR A 27 -23.21 7.52 5.88
CA THR A 27 -22.86 6.73 7.06
C THR A 27 -21.54 5.98 6.85
N ILE A 28 -21.40 5.27 5.72
CA ILE A 28 -20.23 4.44 5.41
C ILE A 28 -18.98 5.32 5.12
N ASP A 29 -19.16 6.48 4.49
CA ASP A 29 -18.09 7.46 4.23
C ASP A 29 -17.63 8.18 5.51
N SER A 30 -18.40 8.09 6.61
CA SER A 30 -18.04 8.74 7.87
C SER A 30 -16.80 8.11 8.52
N ARG A 31 -15.92 8.96 9.04
CA ARG A 31 -14.71 8.52 9.76
C ARG A 31 -15.03 7.62 10.95
N ARG A 32 -16.08 7.94 11.71
CA ARG A 32 -16.53 7.16 12.86
C ARG A 32 -16.89 5.73 12.45
N PHE A 33 -17.63 5.56 11.36
CA PHE A 33 -17.99 4.24 10.84
C PHE A 33 -16.75 3.45 10.42
N GLN A 34 -15.84 4.08 9.66
CA GLN A 34 -14.61 3.44 9.19
C GLN A 34 -13.71 2.97 10.34
N GLU A 35 -13.56 3.78 11.40
CA GLU A 35 -12.79 3.43 12.59
C GLU A 35 -13.41 2.25 13.34
N ARG A 36 -14.74 2.25 13.55
CA ARG A 36 -15.45 1.15 14.22
C ARG A 36 -15.37 -0.14 13.41
N GLN A 37 -15.59 -0.06 12.11
CA GLN A 37 -15.47 -1.20 11.21
C GLN A 37 -14.04 -1.75 11.18
N LEU A 38 -13.01 -0.89 11.23
CA LEU A 38 -11.61 -1.34 11.30
C LEU A 38 -11.30 -2.05 12.63
N ILE A 39 -11.75 -1.52 13.77
CA ILE A 39 -11.58 -2.14 15.08
C ILE A 39 -12.25 -3.52 15.12
N LEU A 40 -13.50 -3.61 14.65
CA LEU A 40 -14.23 -4.88 14.59
C LEU A 40 -13.50 -5.91 13.73
N ARG A 41 -12.99 -5.50 12.56
CA ARG A 41 -12.24 -6.39 11.67
C ARG A 41 -10.94 -6.90 12.30
N ARG A 42 -10.22 -6.06 13.05
CA ARG A 42 -9.02 -6.45 13.81
C ARG A 42 -9.34 -7.47 14.88
N GLN A 43 -10.45 -7.29 15.60
CA GLN A 43 -10.88 -8.19 16.67
C GLN A 43 -11.43 -9.51 16.15
N SER A 44 -12.11 -9.50 15.00
CA SER A 44 -12.80 -10.67 14.47
C SER A 44 -11.87 -11.74 13.89
N ARG A 45 -10.53 -11.56 13.91
CA ARG A 45 -9.54 -12.44 13.26
C ARG A 45 -10.03 -12.91 11.89
N GLY A 46 -10.52 -11.96 11.09
CA GLY A 46 -10.94 -12.26 9.72
C GLY A 46 -9.79 -12.91 8.94
N PRO A 47 -10.07 -13.63 7.84
CA PRO A 47 -9.04 -14.37 7.12
C PRO A 47 -7.86 -13.45 6.82
N ASP A 48 -6.67 -13.89 7.21
CA ASP A 48 -5.42 -13.25 6.80
C ASP A 48 -5.41 -13.24 5.28
N PHE A 49 -5.55 -12.07 4.69
CA PHE A 49 -5.53 -11.98 3.25
C PHE A 49 -4.08 -12.14 2.79
N LEU A 50 -3.78 -13.26 2.17
CA LEU A 50 -2.51 -13.45 1.51
C LEU A 50 -2.51 -12.59 0.24
N LEU A 51 -1.56 -11.65 0.20
CA LEU A 51 -1.35 -10.81 -0.94
C LEU A 51 -0.19 -11.35 -1.75
N TYR A 52 -0.46 -11.78 -2.97
CA TYR A 52 0.60 -12.15 -3.91
C TYR A 52 0.54 -11.27 -5.15
N VAL A 53 1.71 -10.85 -5.61
CA VAL A 53 1.90 -10.05 -6.83
C VAL A 53 2.45 -11.02 -7.89
N VAL A 54 1.68 -11.26 -8.95
CA VAL A 54 2.13 -12.04 -10.12
C VAL A 54 2.53 -11.05 -11.20
N SER A 55 3.82 -10.95 -11.51
CA SER A 55 4.30 -10.16 -12.66
C SER A 55 4.24 -11.02 -13.92
N ASP A 56 3.46 -10.63 -14.93
CA ASP A 56 3.60 -11.18 -16.28
C ASP A 56 4.57 -10.30 -17.09
N TYR A 57 5.78 -10.82 -17.31
CA TYR A 57 6.83 -10.15 -18.08
C TYR A 57 6.45 -9.87 -19.53
N LYS A 58 5.38 -10.47 -20.06
CA LYS A 58 4.93 -10.28 -21.44
C LYS A 58 4.00 -9.09 -21.62
N GLU A 59 3.27 -8.70 -20.58
CA GLU A 59 2.21 -7.68 -20.68
C GLU A 59 2.51 -6.41 -19.86
N ASP A 60 3.64 -6.33 -19.14
CA ASP A 60 3.90 -5.27 -18.14
C ASP A 60 2.74 -5.15 -17.12
N GLU A 61 2.02 -6.25 -16.91
CA GLU A 61 0.90 -6.32 -15.98
C GLU A 61 1.31 -7.14 -14.78
N SER A 62 1.07 -6.56 -13.59
CA SER A 62 1.13 -7.32 -12.35
C SER A 62 -0.28 -7.57 -11.85
N ILE A 63 -0.58 -8.78 -11.39
CA ILE A 63 -1.88 -9.12 -10.81
C ILE A 63 -1.71 -9.24 -9.30
N MET A 64 -2.56 -8.54 -8.55
CA MET A 64 -2.54 -8.52 -7.10
C MET A 64 -3.70 -9.35 -6.58
N VAL A 65 -3.44 -10.53 -6.05
CA VAL A 65 -4.52 -11.41 -5.57
C VAL A 65 -4.60 -11.36 -4.06
N LEU A 66 -5.82 -11.24 -3.54
CA LEU A 66 -6.16 -11.09 -2.14
C LEU A 66 -6.92 -12.34 -1.66
N GLY A 67 -6.18 -13.36 -1.21
CA GLY A 67 -6.75 -14.65 -0.76
C GLY A 67 -7.39 -15.52 -1.85
N ASP A 68 -8.04 -16.62 -1.44
CA ASP A 68 -8.48 -17.72 -2.32
C ASP A 68 -9.59 -17.42 -3.33
N SER A 69 -10.15 -16.20 -3.33
CA SER A 69 -11.31 -15.89 -4.20
C SER A 69 -11.31 -14.49 -4.80
N ILE A 70 -10.31 -13.65 -4.50
CA ILE A 70 -10.34 -12.24 -4.91
C ILE A 70 -9.10 -11.91 -5.73
N VAL A 71 -9.21 -12.09 -7.05
CA VAL A 71 -8.22 -11.61 -8.02
C VAL A 71 -8.46 -10.12 -8.25
N PHE A 72 -7.61 -9.26 -7.69
CA PHE A 72 -7.60 -7.84 -8.04
C PHE A 72 -6.52 -7.59 -9.12
N LYS A 73 -6.95 -7.40 -10.36
CA LYS A 73 -6.04 -6.98 -11.42
C LYS A 73 -5.78 -5.47 -11.29
N LEU A 74 -4.60 -5.10 -10.80
CA LEU A 74 -4.13 -3.72 -10.83
C LEU A 74 -2.99 -3.64 -11.82
N LYS A 75 -3.15 -2.91 -12.93
CA LYS A 75 -2.01 -2.67 -13.81
C LYS A 75 -0.98 -1.84 -13.05
N ILE A 76 0.10 -2.50 -12.66
CA ILE A 76 1.25 -1.86 -12.04
C ILE A 76 2.16 -1.44 -13.19
N PRO A 77 2.60 -0.18 -13.25
CA PRO A 77 3.31 0.36 -14.41
C PRO A 77 4.71 -0.25 -14.63
N HIS A 78 5.21 -1.12 -13.74
CA HIS A 78 6.57 -1.66 -13.83
C HIS A 78 6.65 -3.12 -13.35
N PRO A 79 7.42 -3.98 -14.05
CA PRO A 79 7.47 -5.43 -13.78
C PRO A 79 8.22 -5.82 -12.50
N ILE A 80 9.13 -4.96 -12.00
CA ILE A 80 9.92 -5.23 -10.79
C ILE A 80 9.29 -4.49 -9.61
N THR A 81 8.21 -5.02 -9.05
CA THR A 81 7.59 -4.44 -7.84
C THR A 81 7.76 -5.32 -6.61
N MET A 82 8.15 -4.67 -5.52
CA MET A 82 8.26 -5.25 -4.19
C MET A 82 7.11 -4.78 -3.32
N LEU A 83 6.79 -5.59 -2.32
CA LEU A 83 5.78 -5.27 -1.32
C LEU A 83 6.45 -4.80 -0.03
N CYS A 84 5.94 -3.71 0.57
CA CYS A 84 6.31 -3.37 1.93
C CYS A 84 5.98 -4.52 2.88
N HIS A 85 6.77 -4.67 3.94
CA HIS A 85 6.46 -5.63 4.99
C HIS A 85 5.18 -5.21 5.72
N GLY A 86 4.09 -5.93 5.46
CA GLY A 86 2.81 -5.79 6.16
C GLY A 86 1.84 -4.79 5.53
N SER A 87 0.74 -4.54 6.24
CA SER A 87 -0.31 -3.59 5.87
C SER A 87 -0.56 -2.60 7.01
N CYS A 88 -1.07 -1.41 6.69
CA CYS A 88 -1.45 -0.39 7.65
C CYS A 88 -2.91 0.02 7.43
N ASP A 89 -3.79 -0.24 8.40
CA ASP A 89 -5.24 -0.01 8.30
C ASP A 89 -5.88 -0.65 7.04
N GLY A 90 -5.31 -1.76 6.54
CA GLY A 90 -5.74 -2.43 5.30
C GLY A 90 -5.18 -1.83 4.01
N LEU A 91 -4.40 -0.75 4.10
CA LEU A 91 -3.60 -0.22 3.01
C LEU A 91 -2.27 -0.98 2.90
N VAL A 92 -1.80 -1.15 1.67
CA VAL A 92 -0.52 -1.79 1.38
C VAL A 92 0.30 -0.87 0.48
N CYS A 93 1.60 -0.80 0.72
CA CYS A 93 2.50 -0.02 -0.12
C CYS A 93 3.32 -0.94 -1.03
N ILE A 94 3.26 -0.64 -2.32
CA ILE A 94 3.99 -1.33 -3.39
C ILE A 94 5.08 -0.37 -3.85
N PHE A 95 6.29 -0.88 -4.02
CA PHE A 95 7.42 -0.04 -4.34
C PHE A 95 8.35 -0.66 -5.37
N ASN A 96 9.09 0.22 -6.03
CA ASN A 96 10.17 -0.12 -6.95
C ASN A 96 11.33 0.84 -6.66
N ILE A 97 12.56 0.35 -6.69
CA ILE A 97 13.73 1.19 -6.47
C ILE A 97 13.95 2.13 -7.68
N ASP A 98 13.58 1.68 -8.88
CA ASP A 98 13.83 2.38 -10.15
C ASP A 98 12.61 3.16 -10.66
N ALA A 99 11.46 3.05 -10.01
CA ALA A 99 10.21 3.64 -10.48
C ALA A 99 9.35 4.19 -9.34
N PRO A 100 8.38 5.09 -9.64
CA PRO A 100 7.46 5.62 -8.64
C PRO A 100 6.74 4.51 -7.87
N SER A 101 6.67 4.70 -6.56
CA SER A 101 5.99 3.77 -5.65
C SER A 101 4.53 4.17 -5.46
N MET A 102 3.71 3.28 -4.92
CA MET A 102 2.28 3.52 -4.74
C MET A 102 1.72 2.92 -3.44
N VAL A 103 0.62 3.49 -2.97
CA VAL A 103 -0.21 2.93 -1.90
C VAL A 103 -1.51 2.44 -2.50
N VAL A 104 -1.95 1.26 -2.10
CA VAL A 104 -3.14 0.58 -2.62
C VAL A 104 -4.05 0.19 -1.46
N ASN A 105 -5.36 0.36 -1.66
CA ASN A 105 -6.41 -0.27 -0.87
C ASN A 105 -7.02 -1.40 -1.71
N PRO A 106 -6.62 -2.67 -1.49
CA PRO A 106 -7.10 -3.80 -2.28
C PRO A 106 -8.63 -3.99 -2.17
N ALA A 107 -9.23 -3.60 -1.05
CA ALA A 107 -10.66 -3.77 -0.80
C ALA A 107 -11.55 -2.73 -1.50
N THR A 108 -10.99 -1.56 -1.84
CA THR A 108 -11.73 -0.49 -2.53
C THR A 108 -11.23 -0.20 -3.94
N ARG A 109 -10.12 -0.85 -4.36
CA ARG A 109 -9.40 -0.57 -5.62
C ARG A 109 -8.80 0.83 -5.71
N TRP A 110 -8.87 1.59 -4.62
CA TRP A 110 -8.25 2.90 -4.55
C TRP A 110 -6.73 2.72 -4.53
N HIS A 111 -6.03 3.55 -5.29
CA HIS A 111 -4.58 3.61 -5.27
C HIS A 111 -4.11 5.04 -5.46
N ARG A 112 -2.87 5.30 -5.04
CA ARG A 112 -2.19 6.57 -5.25
C ARG A 112 -0.71 6.34 -5.48
N ILE A 113 -0.22 6.85 -6.61
CA ILE A 113 1.21 6.90 -6.94
C ILE A 113 1.80 8.15 -6.27
N PHE A 114 3.02 8.05 -5.76
CA PHE A 114 3.75 9.17 -5.16
C PHE A 114 5.10 9.38 -5.87
N PRO A 115 5.62 10.62 -5.86
CA PRO A 115 6.87 10.96 -6.56
C PRO A 115 8.07 10.19 -6.03
N LEU A 116 9.16 10.19 -6.81
CA LEU A 116 10.42 9.56 -6.44
C LEU A 116 11.02 10.24 -5.21
N SER A 117 11.39 9.43 -4.22
CA SER A 117 12.20 9.84 -3.07
C SER A 117 13.63 10.21 -3.47
N ASN A 118 14.35 10.92 -2.60
CA ASN A 118 15.79 11.15 -2.81
C ASN A 118 16.57 9.84 -2.82
N ALA A 119 16.18 8.85 -2.02
CA ALA A 119 16.78 7.50 -2.05
C ALA A 119 16.73 6.86 -3.45
N GLN A 120 15.58 6.91 -4.12
CA GLN A 120 15.41 6.41 -5.48
C GLN A 120 16.19 7.26 -6.49
N GLN A 121 16.18 8.59 -6.35
CA GLN A 121 16.94 9.48 -7.22
C GLN A 121 18.46 9.23 -7.11
N LEU A 122 18.97 9.00 -5.90
CA LEU A 122 20.35 8.61 -5.67
C LEU A 122 20.67 7.27 -6.33
N HIS A 123 19.79 6.27 -6.19
CA HIS A 123 19.96 4.97 -6.85
C HIS A 123 20.07 5.10 -8.37
N LEU A 124 19.12 5.82 -8.99
CA LEU A 124 19.13 6.10 -10.43
C LEU A 124 20.41 6.84 -10.87
N SER A 125 20.90 7.78 -10.04
CA SER A 125 22.14 8.49 -10.32
C SER A 125 23.38 7.59 -10.30
N MET A 126 23.44 6.61 -9.38
CA MET A 126 24.53 5.63 -9.30
C MET A 126 24.51 4.69 -10.51
N TYR A 127 23.33 4.20 -10.89
CA TYR A 127 23.14 3.39 -12.08
C TYR A 127 23.65 4.09 -13.33
N ASN A 128 23.27 5.36 -13.53
CA ASN A 128 23.72 6.17 -14.67
C ASN A 128 25.24 6.39 -14.68
N ARG A 129 25.88 6.45 -13.50
CA ARG A 129 27.34 6.56 -13.35
C ARG A 129 28.07 5.22 -13.47
N ARG A 130 27.35 4.13 -13.75
CA ARG A 130 27.89 2.75 -13.82
C ARG A 130 28.59 2.32 -12.52
N VAL A 131 28.12 2.82 -11.38
CA VAL A 131 28.58 2.36 -10.07
C VAL A 131 27.78 1.10 -9.73
N TYR A 132 28.47 -0.05 -9.70
CA TYR A 132 27.83 -1.36 -9.53
C TYR A 132 27.60 -1.77 -8.06
N THR A 133 27.79 -0.86 -7.11
CA THR A 133 27.27 -1.07 -5.76
C THR A 133 25.75 -1.11 -5.84
N CYS A 134 25.14 -2.12 -5.22
CA CYS A 134 23.69 -2.30 -5.23
C CYS A 134 23.14 -2.00 -3.82
N PRO A 135 22.79 -0.74 -3.52
CA PRO A 135 22.07 -0.41 -2.31
C PRO A 135 20.80 -1.23 -2.23
N ARG A 136 20.44 -1.71 -1.04
CA ARG A 136 19.20 -2.46 -0.82
C ARG A 136 18.30 -1.73 0.15
N PRO A 137 17.81 -0.53 -0.22
CA PRO A 137 16.96 0.24 0.66
C PRO A 137 15.66 -0.51 0.91
N LYS A 138 15.17 -0.45 2.14
CA LYS A 138 13.91 -1.09 2.53
C LYS A 138 12.84 -0.03 2.69
N LEU A 139 11.65 -0.28 2.15
CA LEU A 139 10.51 0.61 2.36
C LEU A 139 9.68 0.14 3.57
N GLY A 140 9.52 1.02 4.54
CA GLY A 140 8.54 0.93 5.60
C GLY A 140 7.27 1.68 5.23
N PHE A 141 6.12 1.25 5.74
CA PHE A 141 4.86 1.95 5.56
C PHE A 141 4.06 1.97 6.85
N GLY A 142 3.62 3.15 7.27
CA GLY A 142 2.92 3.31 8.54
C GLY A 142 2.02 4.54 8.57
N LYS A 143 1.33 4.70 9.69
CA LYS A 143 0.45 5.84 9.96
C LYS A 143 0.98 6.62 11.15
N ASP A 144 1.15 7.92 10.94
CA ASP A 144 1.48 8.85 12.00
C ASP A 144 0.30 8.96 12.97
N LYS A 145 0.52 8.58 14.23
CA LYS A 145 -0.52 8.49 15.25
C LYS A 145 -1.13 9.83 15.65
N PHE A 146 -0.44 10.96 15.41
CA PHE A 146 -0.90 12.26 15.85
C PHE A 146 -1.81 12.94 14.82
N ASN A 147 -1.43 12.89 13.54
CA ASN A 147 -2.20 13.52 12.47
C ASN A 147 -2.99 12.51 11.60
N GLY A 148 -2.77 11.20 11.79
CA GLY A 148 -3.42 10.14 11.02
C GLY A 148 -2.90 10.00 9.58
N THR A 149 -1.80 10.66 9.24
CA THR A 149 -1.22 10.66 7.89
C THR A 149 -0.45 9.39 7.63
N TYR A 150 -0.71 8.73 6.50
CA TYR A 150 0.07 7.57 6.06
C TYR A 150 1.38 8.03 5.43
N LYS A 151 2.48 7.39 5.82
CA LYS A 151 3.84 7.73 5.42
C LYS A 151 4.56 6.47 4.94
N PRO A 152 4.95 6.39 3.65
CA PRO A 152 6.02 5.52 3.22
C PRO A 152 7.36 6.13 3.69
N VAL A 153 8.26 5.30 4.21
CA VAL A 153 9.56 5.73 4.72
C VAL A 153 10.64 4.81 4.17
N TRP A 154 11.60 5.38 3.44
CA TRP A 154 12.77 4.64 2.98
C TRP A 154 13.80 4.53 4.09
N LEU A 155 14.24 3.31 4.35
CA LEU A 155 15.31 2.97 5.27
C LEU A 155 16.55 2.67 4.44
N CYS A 156 17.54 3.57 4.54
CA CYS A 156 18.72 3.56 3.70
C CYS A 156 19.98 3.65 4.54
N ASN A 157 20.99 2.86 4.19
CA ASN A 157 22.32 3.07 4.73
C ASN A 157 23.09 4.03 3.80
N SER A 158 23.43 5.22 4.30
CA SER A 158 24.13 6.25 3.53
C SER A 158 25.46 5.77 2.94
N SER A 159 26.15 4.84 3.62
CA SER A 159 27.39 4.27 3.14
C SER A 159 27.20 3.47 1.85
N GLU A 160 26.01 2.88 1.63
CA GLU A 160 25.69 2.19 0.37
C GLU A 160 25.59 3.16 -0.81
N PHE A 161 25.35 4.44 -0.53
CA PHE A 161 25.28 5.52 -1.52
C PHE A 161 26.57 6.35 -1.59
N GLY A 162 27.63 5.97 -0.86
CA GLY A 162 28.88 6.72 -0.79
C GLY A 162 28.76 8.07 -0.05
N LEU A 163 27.74 8.20 0.80
CA LEU A 163 27.53 9.36 1.69
C LEU A 163 28.10 9.06 3.09
N ASP A 164 28.40 10.11 3.86
CA ASP A 164 28.97 9.98 5.22
C ASP A 164 28.16 9.02 6.10
N ASN A 165 28.81 8.32 7.05
CA ASN A 165 28.33 7.16 7.83
C ASN A 165 27.11 7.40 8.78
N ALA A 166 26.06 8.08 8.33
CA ALA A 166 24.79 8.24 9.03
C ALA A 166 23.67 7.49 8.30
N THR A 167 23.13 6.42 8.88
CA THR A 167 21.87 5.82 8.40
C THR A 167 20.76 6.88 8.42
N THR A 168 20.12 7.12 7.28
CA THR A 168 19.06 8.13 7.13
C THR A 168 17.71 7.48 6.85
N CYS A 169 16.65 8.19 7.21
CA CYS A 169 15.28 7.86 6.85
C CYS A 169 14.64 9.05 6.12
N GLU A 170 13.88 8.75 5.07
CA GLU A 170 13.14 9.74 4.27
C GLU A 170 11.68 9.31 4.14
#